data_AF-A0A1Q9R2B9-F1
#
_entry.id   AF-A0A1Q9R2B9-F1
#
_cell.length_a   1.000
_cell.length_b   1.000
_cell.length_c   1.000
_cell.angle_alpha   90.00
_cell.angle_beta   90.00
_cell.angle_gamma   90.00
#
_symmetry.space_group_name_H-M   'P 1'
#
loop_
_entity.id
_entity.type
_entity.pdbx_description
1 polymer ?
#
loop_
_entity_poly.entity_id
_entity_poly.type
_entity_poly.pdbx_seq_one_letter_code
_entity_poly.pdbx_strand_id
1 'polypeptide(L)' 'MTNREYYDKCRAFSDEVGKNSKAAKELLENDPELAGEGAYEKYWELYNAATTASLAWVDFCTNNKPSSR' A
#
# COMPACT_ATOMS: atom_id res chain seq x y z
N MET A 1 9.06 21.50 1.19
CA MET A 1 8.91 20.42 0.20
C MET A 1 8.51 21.04 -1.11
N THR A 2 9.22 20.73 -2.18
CA THR A 2 8.86 21.14 -3.55
C THR A 2 7.72 20.27 -4.07
N ASN A 3 7.04 20.71 -5.14
CA ASN A 3 6.04 19.88 -5.82
C ASN A 3 6.62 18.53 -6.25
N ARG A 4 7.87 18.51 -6.72
CA ARG A 4 8.58 17.29 -7.11
C ARG A 4 8.71 16.32 -5.93
N GLU A 5 9.24 16.79 -4.80
CA GLU A 5 9.41 15.96 -3.60
C GLU A 5 8.07 15.44 -3.07
N TYR A 6 7.00 16.24 -3.17
CA TYR A 6 5.65 15.80 -2.79
C TYR A 6 5.16 14.65 -3.66
N TYR A 7 5.26 14.79 -4.99
CA TYR A 7 4.81 13.74 -5.92
C TYR A 7 5.71 12.50 -5.88
N ASP A 8 7.01 12.65 -5.66
CA ASP A 8 7.94 11.53 -5.48
C ASP A 8 7.57 10.72 -4.21
N LYS A 9 7.21 11.38 -3.10
CA LYS A 9 6.70 10.70 -1.91
C LYS A 9 5.34 10.05 -2.13
N CYS A 10 4.41 10.71 -2.81
CA CYS A 10 3.11 10.11 -3.16
C CYS A 10 3.29 8.85 -4.02
N ARG A 11 4.23 8.86 -4.97
CA ARG A 11 4.56 7.69 -5.78
C ARG A 11 5.11 6.56 -4.93
N ALA A 12 6.02 6.84 -4.00
CA ALA A 12 6.56 5.81 -3.11
C ALA A 12 5.47 5.11 -2.29
N PHE A 13 4.51 5.86 -1.74
CA PHE A 13 3.35 5.25 -1.06
C PHE A 13 2.48 4.42 -2.01
N SER A 14 2.19 4.95 -3.21
CA SER A 14 1.41 4.23 -4.22
C SER A 14 2.08 2.92 -4.63
N ASP A 15 3.41 2.92 -4.78
CA ASP A 15 4.18 1.73 -5.12
C ASP A 15 4.14 0.69 -3.99
N GLU A 16 4.19 1.14 -2.73
CA GLU A 16 4.10 0.26 -1.55
C GLU A 16 2.71 -0.38 -1.41
N VAL A 17 1.63 0.40 -1.58
CA VAL A 17 0.26 -0.12 -1.64
C VAL A 17 0.15 -1.15 -2.76
N GLY A 18 0.59 -0.80 -3.98
CA GLY A 18 0.52 -1.67 -5.14
C GLY A 18 1.28 -2.98 -4.95
N LYS A 19 2.48 -2.94 -4.37
CA LYS A 19 3.28 -4.12 -4.06
C LYS A 19 2.55 -5.08 -3.12
N ASN A 20 2.03 -4.58 -2.01
CA ASN A 20 1.38 -5.41 -0.99
C ASN A 20 0.03 -5.95 -1.48
N SER A 21 -0.78 -5.12 -2.15
CA SER A 21 -2.04 -5.56 -2.76
C SER A 21 -1.84 -6.61 -3.86
N LYS A 22 -0.80 -6.44 -4.70
CA LYS A 22 -0.46 -7.42 -5.73
C LYS A 22 -0.05 -8.76 -5.11
N ALA A 23 0.81 -8.75 -4.09
CA ALA A 23 1.22 -9.96 -3.39
C ALA A 23 0.03 -10.69 -2.72
N ALA A 24 -0.90 -9.95 -2.10
CA ALA A 24 -2.11 -10.53 -1.52
C ALA A 24 -3.01 -11.16 -2.61
N LYS A 25 -3.13 -10.51 -3.77
CA LYS A 25 -3.88 -11.02 -4.92
C LYS A 25 -3.25 -12.29 -5.49
N GLU A 26 -1.93 -12.30 -5.70
CA GLU A 26 -1.20 -13.48 -6.18
C GLU A 26 -1.34 -14.66 -5.21
N LEU A 27 -1.38 -14.39 -3.90
CA LEU A 27 -1.63 -15.41 -2.90
C LEU A 27 -3.03 -16.02 -3.07
N LEU A 28 -4.09 -15.20 -3.20
CA LEU A 28 -5.45 -15.67 -3.46
C LEU A 28 -5.63 -16.36 -4.82
N GLU A 29 -4.87 -15.97 -5.84
CA GLU A 29 -4.92 -16.62 -7.15
C GLU A 29 -4.32 -18.04 -7.11
N ASN A 30 -3.29 -18.25 -6.28
CA ASN A 30 -2.64 -19.55 -6.12
C ASN A 30 -3.29 -20.44 -5.05
N ASP A 31 -3.88 -19.85 -4.01
CA ASP A 31 -4.56 -20.53 -2.91
C ASP A 31 -5.86 -19.76 -2.54
N PRO A 32 -6.94 -19.94 -3.32
CA PRO A 32 -8.19 -19.20 -3.12
C PRO A 32 -8.87 -19.46 -1.78
N GLU A 33 -8.64 -20.64 -1.20
CA GLU A 33 -9.21 -21.03 0.10
C GLU A 33 -8.30 -20.66 1.27
N LEU A 34 -7.09 -20.16 1.01
CA LEU A 34 -6.07 -19.86 2.02
C LEU A 34 -5.79 -21.08 2.91
N ALA A 35 -5.85 -22.28 2.33
CA ALA A 35 -5.78 -23.55 3.05
C ALA A 35 -4.33 -24.02 3.31
N GLY A 36 -3.35 -23.40 2.64
CA GLY A 36 -1.94 -23.63 2.92
C GLY A 36 -1.56 -23.23 4.34
N GLU A 37 -0.58 -23.93 4.92
CA GLU A 37 -0.07 -23.60 6.25
C GLU A 37 0.44 -22.16 6.31
N GLY A 38 -0.16 -21.34 7.17
CA GLY A 38 0.16 -19.91 7.33
C GLY A 38 -0.34 -19.00 6.20
N ALA A 39 -1.10 -19.51 5.23
CA ALA A 39 -1.56 -18.72 4.08
C ALA A 39 -2.54 -17.61 4.51
N TYR A 40 -3.43 -17.91 5.45
CA TYR A 40 -4.39 -16.95 5.98
C TYR A 40 -3.72 -15.79 6.74
N GLU A 41 -2.75 -16.11 7.60
CA GLU A 41 -1.96 -15.12 8.34
C GLU A 41 -1.20 -14.22 7.38
N LYS A 42 -0.50 -14.82 6.41
CA LYS A 42 0.27 -14.09 5.39
C LYS A 42 -0.62 -13.19 4.54
N TYR A 43 -1.81 -13.64 4.16
CA TYR A 43 -2.78 -12.81 3.45
C TYR A 43 -3.13 -11.56 4.27
N TRP A 44 -3.45 -11.72 5.55
CA TRP A 44 -3.78 -10.61 6.44
C TRP A 44 -2.60 -9.66 6.68
N GLU A 45 -1.39 -10.17 6.82
CA GLU A 45 -0.18 -9.34 6.90
C GLU A 45 -0.04 -8.44 5.66
N LEU A 46 -0.18 -9.01 4.46
CA LEU A 46 -0.09 -8.27 3.20
C LEU A 46 -1.23 -7.25 3.05
N TYR A 47 -2.46 -7.66 3.39
CA TYR A 47 -3.63 -6.79 3.33
C TYR A 47 -3.52 -5.62 4.31
N ASN A 48 -3.08 -5.87 5.54
CA ASN A 48 -2.87 -4.84 6.54
C ASN A 48 -1.73 -3.92 6.15
N ALA A 49 -0.62 -4.44 5.60
CA ALA A 49 0.48 -3.62 5.11
C ALA A 49 0.05 -2.67 3.98
N ALA A 50 -0.75 -3.16 3.02
CA ALA A 50 -1.34 -2.31 1.98
C ALA A 50 -2.25 -1.23 2.58
N THR A 51 -3.08 -1.60 3.56
CA THR A 51 -4.00 -0.67 4.24
C THR A 51 -3.23 0.42 5.00
N THR A 52 -2.21 0.04 5.78
CA THR A 52 -1.36 0.99 6.51
C THR A 52 -0.66 1.96 5.57
N ALA A 53 -0.07 1.47 4.47
CA ALA A 53 0.55 2.33 3.46
C ALA A 53 -0.46 3.29 2.82
N SER A 54 -1.70 2.82 2.55
CA SER A 54 -2.76 3.66 2.02
C SER A 54 -3.19 4.75 3.00
N LEU A 55 -3.30 4.44 4.29
CA LEU A 55 -3.63 5.44 5.32
C LEU A 55 -2.52 6.48 5.47
N ALA A 56 -1.26 6.04 5.46
CA ALA A 56 -0.10 6.93 5.49
C ALA A 56 -0.05 7.83 4.25
N TRP A 57 -0.41 7.31 3.08
CA TRP A 57 -0.51 8.09 1.86
C TRP A 57 -1.57 9.20 1.97
N VAL A 58 -2.78 8.84 2.41
CA VAL A 58 -3.89 9.79 2.57
C VAL A 58 -3.53 10.88 3.58
N ASP A 59 -2.97 10.50 4.72
CA ASP A 59 -2.50 11.46 5.73
C ASP A 59 -1.44 12.40 5.17
N PHE A 60 -0.43 11.85 4.47
CA PHE A 60 0.62 12.63 3.85
C PHE A 60 0.06 13.63 2.84
N CYS A 61 -0.81 13.19 1.92
CA CYS A 61 -1.44 14.05 0.93
C CYS A 61 -2.28 15.16 1.56
N THR A 62 -2.99 14.85 2.65
CA THR A 62 -3.83 15.80 3.38
C THR A 62 -3.00 16.89 4.04
N ASN A 63 -1.88 16.51 4.68
CA ASN A 63 -1.09 17.41 5.52
C ASN A 63 0.09 18.08 4.80
N ASN A 64 0.47 17.61 3.61
CA ASN A 64 1.68 18.08 2.90
C ASN A 64 1.40 18.63 1.50
N LYS A 65 0.13 18.84 1.13
CA LYS A 65 -0.23 19.41 -0.17
C LYS A 65 0.49 20.76 -0.35
N PRO A 66 1.33 20.91 -1.39
CA PRO A 66 2.02 22.18 -1.63
C PRO A 66 1.00 23.29 -1.92
N SER A 67 1.24 24.49 -1.38
CA SER A 67 0.42 25.64 -1.75
C SER A 67 0.63 25.94 -3.23
N SER A 68 -0.46 26.04 -3.99
CA SER A 68 -0.47 26.64 -5.32
C SER A 68 -0.20 28.14 -5.17
N ARG A 69 1.08 28.54 -5.14
CA ARG A 69 1.54 29.90 -5.34
C ARG A 69 2.36 29.96 -6.62
#